data_AF-A0A946HEZ7-F1
#
_entry.id   AF-A0A946HEZ7-F1
#
_cell.length_a   1.000
_cell.length_b   1.000
_cell.length_c   1.000
_cell.angle_alpha   90.00
_cell.angle_beta   90.00
_cell.angle_gamma   90.00
#
_symmetry.space_group_name_H-M   'P 1'
#
loop_
_entity.id
_entity.type
_entity.pdbx_description
1 polymer ?
#
loop_
_entity_poly.entity_id
_entity_poly.type
_entity_poly.pdbx_seq_one_letter_code
_entity_poly.pdbx_strand_id
1 'polypeptide(L)'
;MMQEIWQKNRKVLIQALSALAIFLVVSNVTRGYRSEHEISLARHEEDAQLVAQDLEGLEGVVDVERKSRTALEERNRDLLKKLGIAYSAVHQPSVDEASVSTDFKRAKDLVWNNFRNQANRAGMVTPAEIPNFDERSDLSLLEWSDRYRLLEVLDRFTRVCLQTGVARLDDVNPAKRIQEALQDPGKVLARYPLQVKMLCLPEQLAEMLLRFQRNGGFLSLEPIRVTPEKSGGDKIEVELTVVGIDMEDPRVESSSTRRGSDRTRRGF
;
A
#
# COMPACT_ATOMS: atom_id res chain seq x y z
N MET A 1 -65.96 19.25 86.16
CA MET A 1 -65.26 20.11 85.18
C MET A 1 -64.16 19.39 84.38
N MET A 2 -63.14 18.76 84.99
CA MET A 2 -62.10 18.00 84.23
C MET A 2 -62.61 16.71 83.57
N GLN A 3 -63.61 16.03 84.13
CA GLN A 3 -64.21 14.82 83.51
C GLN A 3 -65.17 15.13 82.34
N GLU A 4 -65.80 16.31 82.31
CA GLU A 4 -66.68 16.71 81.19
C GLU A 4 -65.89 17.14 79.95
N ILE A 5 -64.76 17.83 80.12
CA ILE A 5 -63.87 18.20 79.02
C ILE A 5 -63.24 16.93 78.40
N TRP A 6 -62.93 15.94 79.24
CA TRP A 6 -62.41 14.65 78.79
C TRP A 6 -63.46 13.85 78.00
N GLN A 7 -64.72 13.80 78.44
CA GLN A 7 -65.78 13.10 77.69
C GLN A 7 -66.17 13.79 76.38
N LYS A 8 -66.24 15.13 76.35
CA LYS A 8 -66.63 15.85 75.12
C LYS A 8 -65.58 15.79 74.02
N ASN A 9 -64.29 15.82 74.39
CA ASN A 9 -63.19 15.90 73.42
C ASN A 9 -62.40 14.59 73.25
N ARG A 10 -62.88 13.48 73.82
CA ARG A 10 -62.22 12.15 73.76
C ARG A 10 -61.89 11.70 72.33
N LYS A 11 -62.82 11.88 71.39
CA LYS A 11 -62.61 11.52 69.98
C LYS A 11 -61.50 12.35 69.32
N VAL A 12 -61.49 13.65 69.59
CA VAL A 12 -60.50 14.59 69.01
C VAL A 12 -59.11 14.33 69.58
N LEU A 13 -59.00 14.07 70.89
CA LEU A 13 -57.73 13.73 71.54
C LEU A 13 -57.14 12.40 71.05
N ILE A 14 -57.99 11.38 70.88
CA ILE A 14 -57.55 10.08 70.33
C ILE A 14 -57.12 10.21 68.86
N GLN A 15 -57.85 10.99 68.06
CA GLN A 15 -57.46 11.26 66.67
C GLN A 15 -56.17 12.07 66.56
N ALA A 16 -55.94 13.05 67.45
CA ALA A 16 -54.71 13.82 67.49
C ALA A 16 -53.51 12.94 67.90
N LEU A 17 -53.68 12.07 68.90
CA LEU A 17 -52.64 11.14 69.34
C LEU A 17 -52.33 10.06 68.29
N SER A 18 -53.34 9.54 67.59
CA SER A 18 -53.12 8.55 66.52
C SER A 18 -52.45 9.19 65.31
N ALA A 19 -52.84 10.41 64.93
CA ALA A 19 -52.18 11.16 63.87
C ALA A 19 -50.71 11.47 64.20
N LEU A 20 -50.41 11.83 65.46
CA LEU A 20 -49.05 12.11 65.91
C LEU A 20 -48.17 10.84 65.91
N ALA A 21 -48.72 9.70 66.33
CA ALA A 21 -48.03 8.41 66.30
C ALA A 21 -47.74 7.96 64.85
N ILE A 22 -48.71 8.09 63.94
CA ILE A 22 -48.53 7.80 62.52
C ILE A 22 -47.47 8.74 61.92
N PHE A 23 -47.51 10.03 62.24
CA PHE A 23 -46.53 11.00 61.77
C PHE A 23 -45.10 10.68 62.25
N LEU A 24 -44.93 10.25 63.50
CA LEU A 24 -43.63 9.83 64.04
C LEU A 24 -43.08 8.56 63.36
N VAL A 25 -43.94 7.56 63.12
CA VAL A 25 -43.54 6.33 62.42
C VAL A 25 -43.15 6.65 60.98
N VAL A 26 -43.96 7.43 60.26
CA VAL A 26 -43.67 7.83 58.87
C VAL A 26 -42.41 8.72 58.81
N SER A 27 -42.20 9.61 59.77
CA SER A 27 -41.02 10.48 59.81
C SER A 27 -39.72 9.71 60.08
N ASN A 28 -39.75 8.65 60.90
CA ASN A 28 -38.57 7.81 61.14
C ASN A 28 -38.28 6.88 59.96
N VAL A 29 -39.32 6.31 59.35
CA VAL A 29 -39.19 5.47 58.15
C VAL A 29 -38.64 6.29 56.96
N THR A 30 -39.13 7.51 56.75
CA THR A 30 -38.62 8.41 55.70
C THR A 30 -37.19 8.91 55.94
N ARG A 31 -36.74 9.02 57.20
CA ARG A 31 -35.33 9.28 57.53
C ARG A 31 -34.43 8.08 57.21
N GLY A 32 -34.87 6.86 57.54
CA GLY A 32 -34.14 5.63 57.20
C GLY A 32 -34.01 5.41 55.69
N TYR A 33 -35.09 5.64 54.94
CA TYR A 33 -35.04 5.59 53.48
C TYR A 33 -34.14 6.67 52.88
N ARG A 34 -34.07 7.89 53.44
CA ARG A 34 -33.13 8.93 52.97
C ARG A 34 -31.67 8.55 53.20
N SER A 35 -31.32 7.99 54.36
CA SER A 35 -29.93 7.58 54.63
C SER A 35 -29.48 6.40 53.77
N GLU A 36 -30.37 5.42 53.49
CA GLU A 36 -30.03 4.32 52.58
C GLU A 36 -29.94 4.81 51.12
N HIS A 37 -30.78 5.78 50.73
CA HIS A 37 -30.73 6.35 49.38
C HIS A 37 -29.44 7.18 49.16
N GLU A 38 -29.01 7.97 50.15
CA GLU A 38 -27.74 8.73 50.09
C GLU A 38 -26.52 7.80 50.00
N ILE A 39 -26.52 6.68 50.72
CA ILE A 39 -25.44 5.67 50.62
C ILE A 39 -25.45 4.98 49.25
N SER A 40 -26.63 4.70 48.69
CA SER A 40 -26.73 4.12 47.34
C SER A 40 -26.31 5.10 46.24
N LEU A 41 -26.64 6.39 46.38
CA LEU A 41 -26.22 7.45 45.47
C LEU A 41 -24.70 7.63 45.49
N ALA A 42 -24.08 7.67 46.68
CA ALA A 42 -22.63 7.78 46.80
C ALA A 42 -21.89 6.60 46.16
N ARG A 43 -22.39 5.36 46.32
CA ARG A 43 -21.82 4.18 45.64
C ARG A 43 -21.98 4.24 44.13
N HIS A 44 -23.13 4.71 43.62
CA HIS A 44 -23.33 4.88 42.19
C HIS A 44 -22.46 5.99 41.59
N GLU A 45 -22.18 7.06 42.34
CA GLU A 45 -21.24 8.11 41.92
C GLU A 45 -19.79 7.59 41.88
N GLU A 46 -19.36 6.78 42.85
CA GLU A 46 -18.04 6.14 42.86
C GLU A 46 -17.88 5.13 41.71
N ASP A 47 -18.89 4.27 41.49
CA ASP A 47 -18.89 3.31 40.38
C ASP A 47 -18.91 4.04 39.02
N ALA A 48 -19.67 5.13 38.89
CA ALA A 48 -19.69 5.94 37.68
C ALA A 48 -18.36 6.65 37.43
N GLN A 49 -17.66 7.10 38.46
CA GLN A 49 -16.33 7.71 38.34
C GLN A 49 -15.27 6.67 37.93
N LEU A 50 -15.33 5.46 38.48
CA LEU A 50 -14.46 4.36 38.08
C LEU A 50 -14.68 3.97 36.61
N VAL A 51 -15.95 3.83 36.20
CA VAL A 51 -16.29 3.53 34.80
C VAL A 51 -15.88 4.68 33.88
N ALA A 52 -16.01 5.95 34.29
CA ALA A 52 -15.57 7.09 33.50
C ALA A 52 -14.03 7.11 33.31
N GLN A 53 -13.26 6.78 34.35
CA GLN A 53 -11.80 6.67 34.27
C GLN A 53 -11.36 5.50 33.38
N ASP A 54 -12.02 4.36 33.48
CA ASP A 54 -11.76 3.20 32.62
C ASP A 54 -12.11 3.49 31.15
N LEU A 55 -13.20 4.21 30.89
CA LEU A 55 -13.60 4.65 29.55
C LEU A 55 -12.61 5.66 28.95
N GLU A 56 -12.12 6.63 29.74
CA GLU A 56 -11.12 7.61 29.30
C GLU A 56 -9.77 6.93 29.01
N GLY A 57 -9.37 5.95 29.84
CA GLY A 57 -8.20 5.11 29.61
C GLY A 57 -8.30 4.27 28.33
N LEU A 58 -9.47 3.67 28.08
CA LEU A 58 -9.75 2.91 26.87
C LEU A 58 -9.80 3.79 25.62
N GLU A 59 -10.41 4.97 25.70
CA GLU A 59 -10.46 5.95 24.60
C GLU A 59 -9.05 6.45 24.24
N GLY A 60 -8.21 6.71 25.24
CA GLY A 60 -6.80 7.05 25.05
C GLY A 60 -5.99 5.94 24.34
N VAL A 61 -6.22 4.67 24.67
CA VAL A 61 -5.57 3.52 23.99
C VAL A 61 -6.06 3.39 22.55
N VAL A 62 -7.37 3.48 22.31
CA VAL A 62 -7.96 3.41 20.96
C VAL A 62 -7.47 4.57 20.09
N ASP A 63 -7.29 5.76 20.64
CA ASP A 63 -6.75 6.90 19.91
C ASP A 63 -5.27 6.75 19.56
N VAL A 64 -4.47 6.15 20.45
CA VAL A 64 -3.05 5.83 20.17
C VAL A 64 -2.96 4.72 19.11
N GLU A 65 -3.81 3.70 19.18
CA GLU A 65 -3.89 2.65 18.16
C GLU A 65 -4.36 3.18 16.81
N ARG A 66 -5.38 4.05 16.78
CA ARG A 66 -5.82 4.72 15.54
C ARG A 66 -4.72 5.59 14.96
N LYS A 67 -4.07 6.43 15.76
CA LYS A 67 -2.97 7.31 15.32
C LYS A 67 -1.77 6.51 14.82
N SER A 68 -1.41 5.43 15.52
CA SER A 68 -0.33 4.54 15.08
C SER A 68 -0.68 3.78 13.81
N ARG A 69 -1.93 3.31 13.66
CA ARG A 69 -2.43 2.69 12.43
C ARG A 69 -2.43 3.67 11.26
N THR A 70 -2.91 4.89 11.46
CA THR A 70 -2.87 5.93 10.41
C THR A 70 -1.44 6.31 10.05
N ALA A 71 -0.53 6.40 11.02
CA ALA A 71 0.89 6.68 10.77
C ALA A 71 1.58 5.53 10.02
N LEU A 72 1.22 4.27 10.34
CA LEU A 72 1.69 3.09 9.61
C LEU A 72 1.11 3.01 8.20
N GLU A 73 -0.17 3.31 8.01
CA GLU A 73 -0.82 3.40 6.70
C GLU A 73 -0.22 4.52 5.84
N GLU A 74 0.07 5.68 6.44
CA GLU A 74 0.72 6.81 5.76
C GLU A 74 2.17 6.49 5.40
N ARG A 75 2.93 5.87 6.32
CA ARG A 75 4.29 5.38 6.04
C ARG A 75 4.29 4.28 4.97
N ASN A 76 3.33 3.37 5.00
CA ASN A 76 3.16 2.35 3.96
C ASN A 76 2.87 3.01 2.61
N ARG A 77 1.95 3.98 2.56
CA ARG A 77 1.66 4.76 1.35
C ARG A 77 2.88 5.53 0.84
N ASP A 78 3.68 6.12 1.72
CA ASP A 78 4.92 6.80 1.36
C ASP A 78 5.97 5.82 0.80
N LEU A 79 6.12 4.65 1.43
CA LEU A 79 6.98 3.58 0.93
C LEU A 79 6.50 3.06 -0.43
N LEU A 80 5.20 2.84 -0.61
CA LEU A 80 4.62 2.43 -1.89
C LEU A 80 4.81 3.49 -2.98
N LYS A 81 4.64 4.77 -2.65
CA LYS A 81 4.95 5.88 -3.56
C LYS A 81 6.41 5.91 -3.98
N LYS A 82 7.31 5.57 -3.07
CA LYS A 82 8.75 5.49 -3.34
C LYS A 82 9.11 4.25 -4.17
N LEU A 83 8.44 3.12 -3.94
CA LEU A 83 8.76 1.84 -4.57
C LEU A 83 8.11 1.66 -5.94
N GLY A 84 6.90 2.18 -6.14
CA GLY A 84 6.14 1.97 -7.37
C GLY A 84 6.62 2.84 -8.52
N ILE A 85 6.96 2.21 -9.65
CA ILE A 85 7.27 2.93 -10.90
C ILE A 85 6.08 3.78 -11.37
N ALA A 86 4.85 3.38 -11.02
CA ALA A 86 3.63 4.08 -11.35
C ALA A 86 3.52 5.49 -10.78
N TYR A 87 4.00 5.69 -9.56
CA TYR A 87 3.75 6.90 -8.79
C TYR A 87 4.56 8.12 -9.26
N SER A 88 5.63 7.87 -10.01
CA SER A 88 6.49 8.90 -10.60
C SER A 88 6.61 8.74 -12.12
N ALA A 89 5.61 8.11 -12.74
CA ALA A 89 5.62 7.84 -14.17
C ALA A 89 5.52 9.13 -14.98
N VAL A 90 6.49 9.33 -15.88
CA VAL A 90 6.48 10.39 -16.88
C VAL A 90 5.56 10.01 -18.03
N HIS A 91 5.53 8.72 -18.36
CA HIS A 91 4.75 8.18 -19.47
C HIS A 91 3.44 7.58 -18.95
N GLN A 92 2.31 8.08 -19.46
CA GLN A 92 0.98 7.59 -19.11
C GLN A 92 0.13 7.39 -20.36
N PRO A 93 -0.73 6.35 -20.39
CA PRO A 93 -1.64 6.15 -21.50
C PRO A 93 -2.61 7.32 -21.61
N SER A 94 -2.93 7.71 -22.84
CA SER A 94 -4.01 8.68 -23.08
C SER A 94 -5.36 8.09 -22.67
N VAL A 95 -6.28 8.97 -22.29
CA VAL A 95 -7.64 8.57 -21.87
C VAL A 95 -8.46 8.07 -23.07
N ASP A 96 -8.09 8.49 -24.28
CA ASP A 96 -8.73 8.10 -25.54
C ASP A 96 -8.10 6.83 -26.13
N GLU A 97 -8.83 5.72 -26.09
CA GLU A 97 -8.41 4.39 -26.59
C GLU A 97 -7.88 4.43 -28.03
N ALA A 98 -8.48 5.25 -28.89
CA ALA A 98 -8.09 5.35 -30.30
C ALA A 98 -6.69 5.93 -30.49
N SER A 99 -6.23 6.75 -29.54
CA SER A 99 -4.97 7.49 -29.62
C SER A 99 -3.82 6.81 -28.85
N VAL A 100 -4.13 5.90 -27.92
CA VAL A 100 -3.14 5.27 -27.02
C VAL A 100 -1.97 4.64 -27.77
N SER A 101 -2.25 3.90 -28.85
CA SER A 101 -1.22 3.22 -29.64
C SER A 101 -0.30 4.21 -30.36
N THR A 102 -0.87 5.27 -30.95
CA THR A 102 -0.08 6.29 -31.66
C THR A 102 0.75 7.13 -30.71
N ASP A 103 0.19 7.48 -29.55
CA ASP A 103 0.89 8.24 -28.51
C ASP A 103 2.04 7.42 -27.91
N PHE A 104 1.81 6.11 -27.71
CA PHE A 104 2.84 5.21 -27.22
C PHE A 104 4.03 5.14 -28.18
N LYS A 105 3.77 4.96 -29.48
CA LYS A 105 4.83 4.91 -30.50
C LYS A 105 5.65 6.20 -30.52
N ARG A 106 4.98 7.36 -30.45
CA ARG A 106 5.67 8.67 -30.37
C ARG A 106 6.53 8.79 -29.11
N ALA A 107 6.00 8.40 -27.95
CA ALA A 107 6.73 8.45 -26.69
C ALA A 107 7.95 7.52 -26.71
N LYS A 108 7.78 6.29 -27.21
CA LYS A 108 8.86 5.31 -27.40
C LYS A 108 9.96 5.86 -28.30
N ASP A 109 9.60 6.38 -29.48
CA ASP A 109 10.55 6.94 -30.43
C ASP A 109 11.29 8.15 -29.81
N LEU A 110 10.60 9.00 -29.07
CA LEU A 110 11.21 10.14 -28.39
C LEU A 110 12.23 9.70 -27.32
N VAL A 111 11.85 8.76 -26.44
CA VAL A 111 12.76 8.23 -25.40
C VAL A 111 14.00 7.63 -26.05
N TRP A 112 13.81 6.77 -27.03
CA TRP A 112 14.91 6.03 -27.65
C TRP A 112 15.82 6.92 -28.50
N ASN A 113 15.26 7.85 -29.28
CA ASN A 113 16.06 8.78 -30.08
C ASN A 113 16.83 9.78 -29.19
N ASN A 114 16.22 10.26 -28.11
CA ASN A 114 16.91 11.11 -27.15
C ASN A 114 18.07 10.37 -26.47
N PHE A 115 17.85 9.11 -26.06
CA PHE A 115 18.90 8.26 -25.53
C PHE A 115 20.04 8.08 -26.53
N ARG A 116 19.76 7.67 -27.77
CA ARG A 116 20.77 7.50 -28.83
C ARG A 116 21.58 8.77 -29.08
N ASN A 117 20.92 9.92 -29.17
CA ASN A 117 21.58 11.20 -29.40
C ASN A 117 22.56 11.54 -28.27
N GLN A 118 22.18 11.27 -27.02
CA GLN A 118 23.05 11.48 -25.86
C GLN A 118 24.16 10.45 -25.77
N ALA A 119 23.86 9.18 -26.02
CA ALA A 119 24.82 8.08 -26.03
C ALA A 119 25.91 8.31 -27.09
N ASN A 120 25.52 8.73 -28.30
CA ASN A 120 26.45 9.08 -29.38
C ASN A 120 27.39 10.23 -28.98
N ARG A 121 26.88 11.25 -28.29
CA ARG A 121 27.71 12.35 -27.77
C ARG A 121 28.67 11.89 -26.67
N ALA A 122 28.28 10.88 -25.90
CA ALA A 122 29.09 10.27 -24.85
C ALA A 122 30.05 9.18 -25.37
N GLY A 123 30.03 8.86 -26.67
CA GLY A 123 30.85 7.79 -27.26
C GLY A 123 30.37 6.37 -26.93
N MET A 124 29.14 6.22 -26.45
CA MET A 124 28.51 4.93 -26.15
C MET A 124 27.93 4.31 -27.43
N VAL A 125 28.19 3.02 -27.63
CA VAL A 125 27.59 2.25 -28.74
C VAL A 125 26.20 1.76 -28.31
N THR A 126 25.20 1.95 -29.17
CA THR A 126 23.79 1.60 -28.89
C THR A 126 23.24 0.65 -29.96
N PRO A 127 22.17 -0.12 -29.65
CA PRO A 127 21.55 -1.01 -30.62
C PRO A 127 20.92 -0.23 -31.78
N ALA A 128 21.03 -0.78 -32.99
CA ALA A 128 20.48 -0.18 -34.21
C ALA A 128 18.95 -0.26 -34.28
N GLU A 129 18.36 -1.27 -33.64
CA GLU A 129 16.91 -1.45 -33.59
C GLU A 129 16.30 -0.77 -32.36
N ILE A 130 15.03 -0.35 -32.48
CA ILE A 130 14.26 0.16 -31.35
C ILE A 130 13.67 -1.04 -30.61
N PRO A 131 13.70 -1.08 -29.26
CA PRO A 131 13.11 -2.17 -28.49
C PRO A 131 11.65 -2.43 -28.88
N ASN A 132 11.29 -3.71 -29.01
CA ASN A 132 9.95 -4.14 -29.39
C ASN A 132 9.10 -4.42 -28.15
N PHE A 133 7.99 -3.70 -27.99
CA PHE A 133 7.08 -3.83 -26.85
C PHE A 133 5.84 -4.72 -27.15
N ASP A 134 5.85 -5.49 -28.24
CA ASP A 134 4.72 -6.31 -28.73
C ASP A 134 3.43 -5.46 -28.88
N GLU A 135 3.54 -4.39 -29.66
CA GLU A 135 2.53 -3.33 -29.87
C GLU A 135 1.41 -3.77 -30.84
N ARG A 136 0.65 -4.79 -30.45
CA ARG A 136 -0.47 -5.27 -31.28
C ARG A 136 -1.63 -4.27 -31.30
N SER A 137 -2.41 -4.28 -32.38
CA SER A 137 -3.54 -3.38 -32.56
C SER A 137 -4.76 -3.73 -31.70
N ASP A 138 -4.83 -4.97 -31.19
CA ASP A 138 -5.94 -5.53 -30.43
C ASP A 138 -5.74 -5.47 -28.90
N LEU A 139 -4.70 -4.76 -28.43
CA LEU A 139 -4.43 -4.63 -27.01
C LEU A 139 -5.49 -3.79 -26.29
N SER A 140 -5.92 -4.28 -25.13
CA SER A 140 -6.79 -3.55 -24.20
C SER A 140 -6.07 -2.36 -23.53
N LEU A 141 -6.82 -1.44 -22.92
CA LEU A 141 -6.24 -0.32 -22.15
C LEU A 141 -5.31 -0.78 -21.02
N LEU A 142 -5.65 -1.85 -20.31
CA LEU A 142 -4.81 -2.42 -19.25
C LEU A 142 -3.49 -2.93 -19.82
N GLU A 143 -3.56 -3.61 -20.96
CA GLU A 143 -2.38 -4.07 -21.66
C GLU A 143 -1.52 -2.90 -22.14
N TRP A 144 -2.10 -1.84 -22.70
CA TRP A 144 -1.35 -0.63 -23.03
C TRP A 144 -0.70 0.01 -21.81
N SER A 145 -1.41 0.08 -20.68
CA SER A 145 -0.83 0.56 -19.41
C SER A 145 0.44 -0.22 -19.06
N ASP A 146 0.45 -1.54 -19.23
CA ASP A 146 1.64 -2.36 -18.97
C ASP A 146 2.81 -1.99 -19.91
N ARG A 147 2.54 -1.60 -21.17
CA ARG A 147 3.57 -1.14 -22.11
C ARG A 147 4.13 0.22 -21.71
N TYR A 148 3.27 1.14 -21.27
CA TYR A 148 3.70 2.42 -20.70
C TYR A 148 4.57 2.24 -19.45
N ARG A 149 4.25 1.26 -18.59
CA ARG A 149 5.10 0.89 -17.45
C ARG A 149 6.47 0.36 -17.88
N LEU A 150 6.52 -0.51 -18.89
CA LEU A 150 7.80 -0.96 -19.47
C LEU A 150 8.59 0.19 -20.11
N LEU A 151 7.92 1.16 -20.76
CA LEU A 151 8.57 2.34 -21.33
C LEU A 151 9.19 3.23 -20.24
N GLU A 152 8.51 3.37 -19.10
CA GLU A 152 9.06 4.06 -17.92
C GLU A 152 10.32 3.36 -17.39
N VAL A 153 10.32 2.02 -17.34
CA VAL A 153 11.51 1.23 -16.97
C VAL A 153 12.65 1.49 -17.96
N LEU A 154 12.38 1.49 -19.27
CA LEU A 154 13.36 1.78 -20.30
C LEU A 154 13.96 3.19 -20.16
N ASP A 155 13.13 4.21 -19.97
CA ASP A 155 13.57 5.61 -19.84
C ASP A 155 14.47 5.77 -18.60
N ARG A 156 14.08 5.22 -17.46
CA ARG A 156 14.90 5.24 -16.24
C ARG A 156 16.22 4.49 -16.43
N PHE A 157 16.17 3.29 -17.00
CA PHE A 157 17.35 2.48 -17.26
C PHE A 157 18.36 3.21 -18.16
N THR A 158 17.89 3.72 -19.30
CA THR A 158 18.76 4.42 -20.27
C THR A 158 19.39 5.68 -19.68
N ARG A 159 18.68 6.44 -18.84
CA ARG A 159 19.26 7.57 -18.10
C ARG A 159 20.39 7.13 -17.17
N VAL A 160 20.23 6.01 -16.45
CA VAL A 160 21.30 5.50 -15.58
C VAL A 160 22.50 5.06 -16.41
N CYS A 161 22.31 4.38 -17.54
CA CYS A 161 23.41 4.00 -18.42
C CYS A 161 24.24 5.19 -18.91
N LEU A 162 23.56 6.30 -19.27
CA LEU A 162 24.23 7.53 -19.67
C LEU A 162 25.02 8.15 -18.52
N GLN A 163 24.47 8.14 -17.31
CA GLN A 163 25.13 8.68 -16.11
C GLN A 163 26.35 7.87 -15.69
N THR A 164 26.32 6.55 -15.85
CA THR A 164 27.45 5.66 -15.50
C THR A 164 28.47 5.51 -16.62
N GLY A 165 28.17 6.02 -17.81
CA GLY A 165 29.08 5.98 -18.95
C GLY A 165 29.29 4.58 -19.51
N VAL A 166 28.24 3.73 -19.51
CA VAL A 166 28.31 2.38 -20.08
C VAL A 166 28.92 2.43 -21.49
N ALA A 167 29.90 1.58 -21.77
CA ALA A 167 30.63 1.63 -23.03
C ALA A 167 29.76 1.20 -24.23
N ARG A 168 28.98 0.12 -24.07
CA ARG A 168 28.12 -0.39 -25.14
C ARG A 168 26.89 -1.08 -24.58
N LEU A 169 25.76 -0.80 -25.19
CA LEU A 169 24.50 -1.51 -25.00
C LEU A 169 24.23 -2.34 -26.27
N ASP A 170 24.18 -3.65 -26.11
CA ASP A 170 24.10 -4.60 -27.22
C ASP A 170 22.64 -4.93 -27.56
N ASP A 171 21.81 -5.15 -26.54
CA ASP A 171 20.41 -5.52 -26.72
C ASP A 171 19.54 -5.06 -25.54
N VAL A 172 18.28 -4.77 -25.84
CA VAL A 172 17.25 -4.38 -24.89
C VAL A 172 15.92 -4.96 -25.32
N ASN A 173 15.40 -5.91 -24.54
CA ASN A 173 14.19 -6.65 -24.85
C ASN A 173 13.17 -6.57 -23.70
N PRO A 174 12.04 -5.85 -23.90
CA PRO A 174 10.93 -5.86 -22.95
C PRO A 174 10.30 -7.25 -22.83
N ALA A 175 10.18 -7.75 -21.61
CA ALA A 175 9.51 -9.02 -21.33
C ALA A 175 8.09 -8.79 -20.80
N LYS A 176 7.31 -9.86 -20.74
CA LYS A 176 5.92 -9.80 -20.27
C LYS A 176 5.86 -9.39 -18.80
N ARG A 177 4.79 -8.69 -18.44
CA ARG A 177 4.42 -8.43 -17.03
C ARG A 177 4.31 -9.76 -16.30
N ILE A 178 4.84 -9.80 -15.08
CA ILE A 178 4.74 -10.96 -14.17
C ILE A 178 4.00 -10.51 -12.92
N GLN A 179 3.09 -11.34 -12.43
CA GLN A 179 2.38 -11.14 -11.18
C GLN A 179 2.88 -12.10 -10.11
N GLU A 180 3.36 -11.58 -8.99
CA GLU A 180 3.72 -12.38 -7.82
C GLU A 180 2.68 -12.18 -6.71
N ALA A 181 2.18 -13.30 -6.18
CA ALA A 181 1.24 -13.29 -5.08
C ALA A 181 1.95 -12.88 -3.78
N LEU A 182 1.32 -12.00 -3.02
CA LEU A 182 1.75 -11.65 -1.67
C LEU A 182 1.03 -12.53 -0.64
N GLN A 183 1.52 -12.51 0.59
CA GLN A 183 0.85 -13.19 1.71
C GLN A 183 -0.55 -12.62 1.97
N ASP A 184 -0.77 -11.33 1.67
CA ASP A 184 -2.07 -10.69 1.71
C ASP A 184 -2.77 -10.78 0.33
N PRO A 185 -3.95 -11.43 0.23
CA PRO A 185 -4.65 -11.62 -1.04
C PRO A 185 -5.17 -10.32 -1.68
N GLY A 186 -5.19 -9.20 -0.95
CA GLY A 186 -5.72 -7.94 -1.46
C GLY A 186 -4.87 -7.24 -2.51
N LYS A 187 -3.58 -7.60 -2.63
CA LYS A 187 -2.62 -6.97 -3.56
C LYS A 187 -1.64 -7.97 -4.14
N VAL A 188 -1.09 -7.63 -5.30
CA VAL A 188 -0.04 -8.39 -5.97
C VAL A 188 1.14 -7.50 -6.29
N LEU A 189 2.32 -8.10 -6.33
CA LEU A 189 3.51 -7.45 -6.84
C LEU A 189 3.53 -7.62 -8.36
N ALA A 190 3.36 -6.52 -9.08
CA ALA A 190 3.47 -6.48 -10.53
C ALA A 190 4.92 -6.16 -10.92
N ARG A 191 5.47 -6.94 -11.84
CA ARG A 191 6.85 -6.83 -12.30
C ARG A 191 6.88 -6.55 -13.79
N TYR A 192 7.68 -5.57 -14.18
CA TYR A 192 7.85 -5.09 -15.54
C TYR A 192 9.31 -5.29 -15.98
N PRO A 193 9.67 -6.50 -16.42
CA PRO A 193 11.05 -6.87 -16.73
C PRO A 193 11.52 -6.36 -18.10
N LEU A 194 12.76 -5.88 -18.13
CA LEU A 194 13.53 -5.50 -19.30
C LEU A 194 14.82 -6.33 -19.30
N GLN A 195 14.98 -7.21 -20.28
CA GLN A 195 16.21 -7.98 -20.45
C GLN A 195 17.22 -7.13 -21.22
N VAL A 196 18.45 -7.06 -20.70
CA VAL A 196 19.47 -6.17 -21.24
C VAL A 196 20.77 -6.93 -21.38
N LYS A 197 21.43 -6.74 -22.52
CA LYS A 197 22.81 -7.14 -22.74
C LYS A 197 23.68 -5.92 -22.95
N MET A 198 24.78 -5.83 -22.23
CA MET A 198 25.70 -4.70 -22.30
C MET A 198 27.15 -5.12 -22.08
N LEU A 199 28.06 -4.25 -22.50
CA LEU A 199 29.49 -4.37 -22.26
C LEU A 199 29.94 -3.12 -21.48
N CYS A 200 30.49 -3.32 -20.30
CA CYS A 200 30.91 -2.24 -19.40
C CYS A 200 32.17 -2.62 -18.62
N LEU A 201 32.74 -1.66 -17.91
CA LEU A 201 33.76 -1.94 -16.89
C LEU A 201 33.10 -2.44 -15.59
N PRO A 202 33.78 -3.24 -14.75
CA PRO A 202 33.28 -3.67 -13.45
C PRO A 202 32.84 -2.50 -12.55
N GLU A 203 33.58 -1.39 -12.56
CA GLU A 203 33.29 -0.20 -11.76
C GLU A 203 31.99 0.48 -12.22
N GLN A 204 31.73 0.45 -13.54
CA GLN A 204 30.51 1.00 -14.11
C GLN A 204 29.29 0.18 -13.71
N LEU A 205 29.42 -1.15 -13.68
CA LEU A 205 28.37 -2.05 -13.20
C LEU A 205 28.06 -1.81 -11.72
N ALA A 206 29.10 -1.68 -10.89
CA ALA A 206 28.96 -1.38 -9.47
C ALA A 206 28.26 -0.02 -9.23
N GLU A 207 28.68 1.02 -9.95
CA GLU A 207 28.05 2.34 -9.88
C GLU A 207 26.58 2.31 -10.34
N MET A 208 26.27 1.52 -11.38
CA MET A 208 24.89 1.30 -11.82
C MET A 208 24.04 0.72 -10.68
N LEU A 209 24.51 -0.37 -10.06
CA LEU A 209 23.84 -1.03 -8.94
C LEU A 209 23.55 -0.04 -7.79
N LEU A 210 24.52 0.80 -7.43
CA LEU A 210 24.36 1.81 -6.39
C LEU A 210 23.33 2.88 -6.77
N ARG A 211 23.30 3.33 -8.03
CA ARG A 211 22.36 4.37 -8.50
C ARG A 211 20.92 3.89 -8.53
N PHE A 212 20.69 2.63 -8.92
CA PHE A 212 19.34 2.05 -8.87
C PHE A 212 18.82 1.94 -7.43
N GLN A 213 19.70 1.77 -6.44
CA GLN A 213 19.34 1.73 -5.02
C GLN A 213 19.16 3.13 -4.40
N ARG A 214 19.97 4.12 -4.79
CA ARG A 214 19.97 5.45 -4.16
C ARG A 214 18.91 6.42 -4.66
N ASN A 215 18.59 6.40 -5.95
CA ASN A 215 17.76 7.47 -6.56
C ASN A 215 16.25 7.22 -6.43
N GLY A 216 15.81 6.23 -5.64
CA GLY A 216 14.37 5.98 -5.39
C GLY A 216 13.57 5.59 -6.63
N GLY A 217 14.21 5.38 -7.78
CA GLY A 217 13.55 4.95 -9.02
C GLY A 217 13.34 3.44 -9.10
N PHE A 218 13.33 2.75 -7.94
CA PHE A 218 13.46 1.30 -7.73
C PHE A 218 13.24 0.46 -8.99
N LEU A 219 14.36 0.20 -9.67
CA LEU A 219 14.46 -0.91 -10.60
C LEU A 219 15.25 -2.00 -9.89
N SER A 220 14.68 -3.19 -9.76
CA SER A 220 15.44 -4.36 -9.32
C SER A 220 16.41 -4.73 -10.44
N LEU A 221 17.70 -4.89 -10.11
CA LEU A 221 18.69 -5.43 -11.04
C LEU A 221 18.96 -6.89 -10.66
N GLU A 222 18.64 -7.77 -11.59
CA GLU A 222 18.79 -9.21 -11.42
C GLU A 222 19.83 -9.70 -12.42
N PRO A 223 21.10 -9.84 -12.01
CA PRO A 223 22.14 -10.30 -12.91
C PRO A 223 21.86 -11.75 -13.30
N ILE A 224 21.76 -11.99 -14.61
CA ILE A 224 21.60 -13.35 -15.15
C ILE A 224 22.98 -13.95 -15.38
N ARG A 225 23.91 -13.14 -15.92
CA ARG A 225 25.25 -13.61 -16.29
C ARG A 225 26.23 -12.44 -16.37
N VAL A 226 27.43 -12.64 -15.80
CA VAL A 226 28.57 -11.73 -15.96
C VAL A 226 29.74 -12.56 -16.44
N THR A 227 30.32 -12.20 -17.58
CA THR A 227 31.47 -12.90 -18.17
C THR A 227 32.53 -11.92 -18.64
N PRO A 228 33.83 -12.23 -18.53
CA PRO A 228 34.88 -11.40 -19.13
C PRO A 228 34.68 -11.26 -20.64
N GLU A 229 35.06 -10.11 -21.20
CA GLU A 229 35.06 -9.89 -22.64
C GLU A 229 36.02 -10.89 -23.32
N LYS A 230 35.54 -11.58 -24.36
CA LYS A 230 36.29 -12.65 -25.04
C LYS A 230 37.62 -12.19 -25.65
N SER A 231 37.76 -10.90 -25.91
CA SER A 231 38.94 -10.28 -26.52
C SER A 231 40.07 -9.97 -25.53
N GLY A 232 39.93 -10.32 -24.25
CA GLY A 232 41.00 -10.16 -23.26
C GLY A 232 41.19 -8.73 -22.77
N GLY A 233 40.16 -7.89 -22.85
CA GLY A 233 40.14 -6.55 -22.27
C GLY A 233 39.61 -6.52 -20.83
N ASP A 234 39.68 -5.34 -20.20
CA ASP A 234 39.22 -5.10 -18.82
C ASP A 234 37.69 -4.98 -18.68
N LYS A 235 36.95 -5.21 -19.78
CA LYS A 235 35.49 -5.12 -19.81
C LYS A 235 34.83 -6.46 -19.53
N ILE A 236 33.59 -6.37 -19.06
CA ILE A 236 32.71 -7.51 -18.79
C ILE A 236 31.48 -7.41 -19.68
N GLU A 237 31.11 -8.54 -20.27
CA GLU A 237 29.79 -8.76 -20.86
C GLU A 237 28.81 -9.07 -19.73
N VAL A 238 27.73 -8.29 -19.67
CA VAL A 238 26.70 -8.39 -18.64
C VAL A 238 25.36 -8.63 -19.30
N GLU A 239 24.71 -9.71 -18.89
CA GLU A 239 23.31 -9.99 -19.16
C GLU A 239 22.55 -9.84 -17.84
N LEU A 240 21.58 -8.93 -17.80
CA LEU A 240 20.82 -8.60 -16.61
C LEU A 240 19.34 -8.40 -16.93
N THR A 241 18.49 -8.56 -15.93
CA THR A 241 17.09 -8.12 -15.99
C THR A 241 16.94 -6.88 -15.13
N VAL A 242 16.45 -5.80 -15.73
CA VAL A 242 16.01 -4.59 -15.04
C VAL A 242 14.52 -4.70 -14.83
N VAL A 243 14.04 -4.65 -13.59
CA VAL A 243 12.63 -4.88 -13.29
C VAL A 243 12.05 -3.66 -12.60
N GLY A 244 11.08 -3.02 -13.26
CA GLY A 244 10.19 -2.08 -12.58
C GLY A 244 9.15 -2.80 -11.75
N ILE A 245 8.85 -2.27 -10.57
CA ILE A 245 7.95 -2.90 -9.61
C ILE A 245 6.77 -1.96 -9.35
N ASP A 246 5.57 -2.52 -9.28
CA ASP A 246 4.36 -1.85 -8.79
C ASP A 246 3.56 -2.77 -7.87
N MET A 247 2.70 -2.16 -7.06
CA MET A 247 1.71 -2.85 -6.24
C MET A 247 0.33 -2.63 -6.84
N GLU A 248 -0.31 -3.71 -7.28
CA GLU A 248 -1.55 -3.67 -8.07
C GLU A 248 -2.63 -4.57 -7.47
N ASP A 249 -3.86 -4.42 -7.95
CA ASP A 249 -4.91 -5.39 -7.71
C ASP A 249 -4.65 -6.66 -8.55
N PRO A 250 -4.96 -7.86 -8.02
CA PRO A 250 -4.78 -9.11 -8.76
C PRO A 250 -5.60 -9.08 -10.05
N ARG A 251 -4.91 -9.28 -11.18
CA ARG A 251 -5.55 -9.42 -12.50
C ARG A 251 -5.61 -10.89 -12.87
N VAL A 252 -6.71 -11.30 -13.53
CA VAL A 252 -6.75 -12.59 -14.22
C VAL A 252 -5.96 -12.43 -15.50
N GLU A 253 -4.72 -12.93 -15.52
CA GLU A 253 -3.99 -13.01 -16.77
C GLU A 253 -4.76 -13.89 -17.74
N SER A 254 -5.06 -13.37 -18.93
CA SER A 254 -5.59 -14.18 -20.03
C SER A 254 -4.50 -15.18 -20.42
N SER A 255 -4.44 -16.30 -19.71
CA SER A 255 -3.65 -17.43 -20.14
C SER A 255 -4.14 -17.77 -21.54
N SER A 256 -3.29 -17.57 -22.54
CA SER A 256 -3.46 -18.29 -23.80
C SER A 256 -3.41 -19.76 -23.40
N THR A 257 -4.59 -20.37 -23.25
CA THR A 257 -4.73 -21.78 -22.93
C THR A 257 -4.25 -22.55 -24.16
N ARG A 258 -2.93 -22.70 -24.32
CA ARG A 258 -2.39 -23.87 -25.01
C ARG A 258 -2.73 -25.03 -24.10
N ARG A 259 -3.93 -25.58 -24.30
CA ARG A 259 -4.31 -26.92 -23.85
C ARG A 259 -3.22 -27.87 -24.35
N GLY A 260 -2.22 -28.12 -23.50
CA GLY A 260 -1.48 -29.37 -23.57
C GLY A 260 -2.51 -30.45 -23.38
N SER A 261 -2.79 -31.21 -24.43
CA SER A 261 -3.59 -32.42 -24.34
C SER A 261 -2.91 -33.32 -23.32
N ASP A 262 -3.47 -33.44 -22.12
CA ASP A 262 -3.19 -34.53 -21.22
C ASP A 262 -3.62 -35.82 -21.93
N ARG A 263 -2.69 -36.35 -22.71
CA ARG A 263 -2.82 -37.64 -23.35
C ARG A 263 -2.59 -38.67 -22.25
N THR A 264 -3.68 -39.00 -21.56
CA THR A 264 -3.75 -40.09 -20.60
C THR A 264 -3.29 -41.36 -21.32
N ARG A 265 -2.03 -41.75 -21.10
CA ARG A 265 -1.45 -42.98 -21.61
C ARG A 265 -1.98 -44.13 -20.76
N ARG A 266 -3.19 -44.61 -21.05
CA ARG A 266 -3.61 -45.97 -20.70
C ARG A 266 -2.97 -46.91 -21.72
N GLY A 267 -2.03 -47.72 -21.27
CA GLY A 267 -1.47 -48.86 -22.01
C GLY A 267 -1.68 -50.11 -21.18
N PHE A 268 -2.41 -51.05 -21.79
CA PHE A 268 -2.44 -52.51 -21.66
C PHE A 268 -1.65 -53.16 -20.53
#